data_AF-A0A2N0KGK6-F1
#
_entry.id   AF-A0A2N0KGK6-F1
#
_cell.length_a   1.000
_cell.length_b   1.000
_cell.length_c   1.000
_cell.angle_alpha   90.00
_cell.angle_beta   90.00
_cell.angle_gamma   90.00
#
_symmetry.space_group_name_H-M   'P 1'
#
loop_
_entity.id
_entity.type
_entity.pdbx_description
1 polymer ?
#
loop_
_entity_poly.entity_id
_entity_poly.type
_entity_poly.pdbx_seq_one_letter_code
_entity_poly.pdbx_strand_id
1 'polypeptide(L)' 'MESQTLTFTLERETKNTIRYAEDASGKPPAIGTLYVQKWLLGNEPPKQLIVTIADGVENS' A
#
# COMPACT_ATOMS: atom_id res chain seq x y z
N MET A 1 5.12 11.65 -15.52
CA MET A 1 5.38 10.19 -15.50
C MET A 1 4.07 9.45 -15.80
N GLU A 2 4.11 8.30 -16.49
CA GLU A 2 2.94 7.41 -16.56
C GLU A 2 2.65 6.84 -15.17
N SER A 3 1.39 6.91 -14.73
CA SER A 3 1.00 6.41 -13.41
C SER A 3 1.29 4.92 -13.27
N GLN A 4 1.89 4.53 -12.14
CA GLN A 4 2.16 3.13 -11.82
C GLN A 4 1.18 2.64 -10.78
N THR A 5 0.60 1.47 -11.01
CA THR A 5 -0.32 0.82 -10.06
C THR A 5 0.35 -0.42 -9.48
N LEU A 6 0.39 -0.49 -8.15
CA LEU A 6 1.02 -1.56 -7.39
C LEU A 6 -0.03 -2.20 -6.48
N THR A 7 0.05 -3.53 -6.37
CA THR A 7 -0.81 -4.30 -5.46
C THR A 7 -0.02 -4.71 -4.23
N PHE A 8 -0.67 -4.64 -3.08
CA PHE A 8 -0.11 -5.11 -1.82
C PHE A 8 -1.09 -6.04 -1.11
N THR A 9 -0.56 -7.12 -0.54
CA THR A 9 -1.33 -8.11 0.22
C THR A 9 -1.13 -7.92 1.72
N LEU A 10 -2.21 -8.01 2.50
CA LEU A 10 -2.15 -7.94 3.97
C LEU A 10 -1.23 -9.05 4.48
N GLU A 11 -0.14 -8.66 5.14
CA GLU A 11 0.83 -9.59 5.71
C GLU A 11 0.49 -9.89 7.17
N ARG A 12 0.40 -8.85 8.01
CA ARG A 12 0.09 -8.98 9.43
C ARG A 12 -0.34 -7.67 10.06
N GLU A 13 -1.00 -7.79 11.21
CA GLU A 13 -1.29 -6.64 12.06
C GLU A 13 -0.23 -6.45 13.15
N THR A 14 -0.05 -5.21 13.58
CA THR A 14 0.73 -4.82 14.76
C THR A 14 -0.15 -4.05 15.75
N LYS A 15 0.46 -3.47 16.79
CA LYS A 15 -0.26 -2.67 17.79
C LYS A 15 -1.06 -1.52 17.14
N ASN A 16 -0.41 -0.76 16.25
CA ASN A 16 -0.99 0.48 15.70
C ASN A 16 -1.13 0.46 14.18
N THR A 17 -0.53 -0.51 13.50
CA THR A 17 -0.49 -0.56 12.04
C THR A 17 -0.92 -1.91 11.51
N ILE A 18 -1.29 -1.94 10.25
CA ILE A 18 -1.43 -3.13 9.43
C ILE A 18 -0.32 -3.07 8.39
N ARG A 19 0.42 -4.17 8.25
CA ARG A 19 1.52 -4.31 7.29
C ARG A 19 1.00 -4.97 6.03
N TYR A 20 1.32 -4.38 4.90
CA TYR A 20 1.03 -4.91 3.58
C TYR A 20 2.34 -5.15 2.83
N ALA A 21 2.50 -6.33 2.26
CA ALA A 21 3.64 -6.71 1.43
C ALA A 21 3.33 -6.43 -0.05
N GLU A 22 4.25 -5.80 -0.76
CA GLU A 22 4.11 -5.55 -2.20
C GLU A 22 4.17 -6.87 -2.99
N ASP A 23 3.25 -7.05 -3.93
CA ASP A 23 3.20 -8.22 -4.81
C ASP A 23 4.27 -8.07 -5.92
N ALA A 24 5.53 -8.32 -5.57
CA ALA A 24 6.65 -8.16 -6.51
C ALA A 24 6.75 -9.37 -7.47
N SER A 25 6.51 -9.13 -8.76
CA SER A 25 6.54 -10.17 -9.82
C SER A 25 7.97 -10.55 -10.25
N GLY A 26 8.81 -11.00 -9.31
CA GLY A 26 10.19 -11.45 -9.59
C GLY A 26 11.23 -10.33 -9.76
N LYS A 27 10.87 -9.07 -9.49
CA LYS A 27 11.77 -7.93 -9.37
C LYS A 27 11.90 -7.53 -7.89
N PRO A 28 12.92 -6.75 -7.49
CA PRO A 28 12.87 -6.06 -6.21
C PRO A 28 11.59 -5.23 -6.08
N PRO A 29 10.99 -5.12 -4.89
CA PRO A 29 9.78 -4.32 -4.68
C PRO A 29 10.05 -2.84 -5.01
N ALA A 30 9.09 -2.16 -5.62
CA ALA A 30 9.20 -0.75 -6.01
C ALA A 30 9.08 0.19 -4.79
N ILE A 31 8.29 -0.17 -3.79
CA ILE A 31 8.12 0.56 -2.51
C ILE A 31 8.60 -0.29 -1.33
N GLY A 32 8.24 -1.57 -1.28
CA GLY A 32 8.53 -2.45 -0.15
C GLY A 32 7.31 -2.65 0.78
N THR A 33 7.51 -2.68 2.09
CA THR A 33 6.39 -2.89 3.04
C THR A 33 5.64 -1.58 3.28
N LEU A 34 4.31 -1.60 3.11
CA LEU A 34 3.43 -0.51 3.51
C LEU A 34 2.91 -0.71 4.93
N TYR A 35 2.98 0.34 5.73
CA TYR A 35 2.43 0.40 7.07
C TYR A 35 1.23 1.36 7.06
N VAL A 36 0.03 0.82 7.17
CA VAL A 36 -1.20 1.62 7.23
C VAL A 36 -1.67 1.68 8.68
N GLN A 37 -2.00 2.88 9.17
CA GLN A 37 -2.47 3.05 10.54
C GLN A 37 -3.86 2.44 10.73
N LYS A 38 -4.05 1.72 11.84
CA LYS A 38 -5.33 1.04 12.13
C LYS A 38 -6.52 2.01 12.22
N TRP A 39 -6.29 3.24 12.68
CA TRP A 39 -7.36 4.24 12.77
C TRP A 39 -7.97 4.58 11.40
N LEU A 40 -7.23 4.37 10.30
CA LEU A 40 -7.71 4.65 8.94
C LEU A 40 -8.58 3.50 8.40
N LEU A 41 -8.20 2.25 8.68
CA LEU A 41 -8.83 1.05 8.09
C LEU A 41 -9.95 0.46 8.95
N GLY A 42 -10.03 0.84 10.23
CA GLY A 42 -11.03 0.32 11.15
C GLY A 42 -10.77 -1.14 11.57
N ASN A 43 -11.84 -1.85 11.92
CA ASN A 43 -11.76 -3.21 12.50
C ASN A 43 -11.61 -4.31 11.45
N GLU A 44 -12.01 -4.05 10.20
CA GLU A 44 -11.98 -5.03 9.11
C GLU A 44 -11.14 -4.47 7.95
N PRO A 45 -9.80 -4.57 8.05
CA PRO A 45 -8.94 -4.03 7.02
C PRO A 45 -9.04 -4.83 5.72
N PRO A 46 -8.88 -4.17 4.56
CA PRO A 46 -8.90 -4.86 3.28
C PRO A 46 -7.72 -5.83 3.17
N LYS A 47 -7.94 -6.99 2.56
CA LYS A 47 -6.88 -7.99 2.35
C LYS A 47 -5.88 -7.60 1.26
N GLN A 48 -6.30 -6.71 0.35
CA GLN A 48 -5.45 -6.14 -0.70
C GLN A 48 -5.59 -4.63 -0.74
N LEU A 49 -4.49 -3.95 -1.04
CA LEU A 49 -4.45 -2.54 -1.37
C LEU A 49 -3.96 -2.37 -2.80
N ILE A 50 -4.53 -1.37 -3.48
CA ILE A 50 -4.05 -0.88 -4.76
C ILE A 50 -3.52 0.53 -4.50
N VAL A 51 -2.25 0.76 -4.81
CA VAL A 51 -1.60 2.07 -4.66
C VAL A 51 -1.18 2.58 -6.02
N THR A 52 -1.54 3.81 -6.32
CA THR A 52 -1.15 4.48 -7.55
C THR A 52 -0.11 5.55 -7.25
N ILE A 53 1.03 5.48 -7.93
CA ILE A 53 2.06 6.53 -7.95
C ILE A 53 1.85 7.35 -9.22
N ALA A 54 1.59 8.64 -9.05
CA ALA A 54 1.43 9.61 -10.13
C ALA A 54 2.05 10.96 -9.72
N ASP A 55 2.26 11.85 -10.68
CA ASP A 55 2.71 13.20 -10.39
C ASP A 55 1.62 13.94 -9.59
N GLY A 56 2.01 14.57 -8.49
CA GLY A 56 1.10 15.41 -7.72
C GLY A 56 0.76 16.65 -8.51
N VAL A 57 -0.42 16.68 -9.14
CA VAL A 57 -0.93 17.91 -9.75
C VAL A 57 -1.56 18.71 -8.61
N GLU A 58 -0.93 19.82 -8.20
CA GLU A 58 -1.60 20.80 -7.34
C GLU A 58 -2.82 21.32 -8.10
N ASN A 59 -4.01 20.94 -7.67
CA ASN A 59 -5.22 21.63 -8.09
C ASN A 59 -5.20 23.00 -7.43
N SER A 60 -4.71 24.00 -8.18
CA SER A 60 -4.83 25.43 -7.84
C SER A 60 -6.28 25.89 -7.85
#